data_AF-T1A119-F1
#
_entry.id   AF-T1A119-F1
#
_cell.length_a   1.000
_cell.length_b   1.000
_cell.length_c   1.000
_cell.angle_alpha   90.00
_cell.angle_beta   90.00
_cell.angle_gamma   90.00
#
_symmetry.space_group_name_H-M   'P 1'
#
loop_
_entity.id
_entity.type
_entity.pdbx_description
1 polymer ?
#
loop_
_entity_poly.entity_id
_entity_poly.type
_entity_poly.pdbx_seq_one_letter_code
_entity_poly.pdbx_strand_id
1 'polypeptide(L)' 'MKELDDYDPQEIRSLLAQEGWLDPLPPVHRIRLRPWQRAVFWALRIYIAIMVFVVGWAFVAGIH' A
#
# COMPACT_ATOMS: atom_id res chain seq x y z
N MET A 1 9.28 23.70 16.61
CA MET A 1 8.51 22.66 17.31
C MET A 1 7.79 23.38 18.43
N LYS A 2 6.52 23.70 18.22
CA LYS A 2 5.71 24.56 19.10
C LYS A 2 5.08 23.69 20.18
N GLU A 3 4.94 24.24 21.39
CA GLU A 3 4.65 23.53 22.64
C GLU A 3 3.49 22.53 22.55
N LEU A 4 3.80 21.24 22.69
CA LEU A 4 2.82 20.19 22.99
C LEU A 4 2.49 20.13 24.50
N ASP A 5 3.19 20.91 25.33
CA ASP A 5 3.02 20.96 26.79
C ASP A 5 1.84 21.85 27.24
N ASP A 6 1.20 22.60 26.33
CA ASP A 6 0.10 23.52 26.65
C ASP A 6 -1.29 22.88 26.51
N TYR A 7 -1.34 21.58 26.22
CA TYR A 7 -2.58 20.83 26.04
C TYR A 7 -2.95 20.07 27.31
N ASP A 8 -4.19 20.25 27.78
CA ASP A 8 -4.72 19.51 28.92
C ASP A 8 -4.72 18.00 28.60
N PRO A 9 -4.04 17.16 29.41
CA PRO A 9 -4.05 15.71 29.24
C PRO A 9 -5.45 15.08 29.20
N GLN A 10 -6.46 15.72 29.79
CA GLN A 10 -7.85 15.27 29.70
C GLN A 10 -8.45 15.52 28.32
N GLU A 11 -8.16 16.68 27.72
CA GLU A 11 -8.62 17.05 26.39
C GLU A 11 -8.03 16.09 25.34
N ILE A 12 -6.73 15.81 25.42
CA ILE A 12 -6.06 14.84 24.54
C ILE A 12 -6.69 13.45 24.67
N ARG A 13 -6.98 12.98 25.88
CA ARG A 13 -7.63 11.67 26.08
C ARG A 13 -9.02 11.61 25.47
N SER A 14 -9.79 12.70 25.57
CA SER A 14 -11.13 12.77 24.97
C SER A 14 -11.09 12.71 23.44
N LEU A 15 -10.11 13.39 22.82
CA LEU A 15 -9.90 13.34 21.36
C LEU A 15 -9.47 11.95 20.89
N LEU A 16 -8.50 11.33 21.57
CA LEU A 16 -8.04 9.97 21.25
C LEU A 16 -9.16 8.92 21.39
N ALA A 17 -10.03 9.09 22.40
CA ALA A 17 -11.19 8.24 22.59
C ALA A 17 -12.27 8.47 21.51
N GLN A 18 -12.52 9.72 21.13
CA GLN A 18 -13.52 10.08 20.10
C GLN A 18 -13.12 9.58 18.72
N GLU A 19 -11.83 9.63 18.39
CA GLU A 19 -11.28 9.15 17.12
C GLU A 19 -11.04 7.62 17.11
N GLY A 20 -11.31 6.92 18.20
CA GLY A 20 -11.17 5.45 18.28
C GLY A 20 -9.71 4.97 18.26
N TRP A 21 -8.74 5.83 18.57
CA TRP A 21 -7.32 5.43 18.65
C TRP A 21 -7.03 4.48 19.79
N LEU A 22 -7.89 4.48 20.81
CA LEU A 22 -7.82 3.56 21.94
C LEU A 22 -8.46 2.20 21.61
N ASP A 23 -9.20 2.10 20.50
CA ASP A 23 -9.81 0.85 20.09
C ASP A 23 -8.75 -0.11 19.53
N PRO A 24 -8.84 -1.41 19.85
CA PRO A 24 -7.94 -2.39 19.28
C PRO A 24 -8.11 -2.43 17.76
N LEU A 25 -6.99 -2.33 17.04
CA LEU A 25 -6.96 -2.45 15.58
C LEU A 25 -7.68 -3.74 15.14
N PRO A 26 -8.55 -3.67 14.11
CA PRO A 26 -9.21 -4.85 13.61
C PRO A 26 -8.17 -5.88 13.13
N PRO A 27 -8.37 -7.17 13.41
CA PRO A 27 -7.43 -8.21 13.03
C PRO A 27 -7.20 -8.24 11.52
N VAL A 28 -5.93 -8.16 11.11
CA VAL A 28 -5.54 -8.25 9.70
C VAL A 28 -5.72 -9.69 9.22
N HIS A 29 -6.73 -9.90 8.39
CA HIS A 29 -6.97 -11.20 7.77
C HIS A 29 -6.27 -11.30 6.42
N ARG A 30 -5.62 -12.45 6.17
CA ARG A 30 -5.09 -12.75 4.83
C ARG A 30 -6.27 -12.94 3.88
N ILE A 31 -6.46 -12.00 2.97
CA ILE A 31 -7.44 -12.13 1.90
C ILE A 31 -6.93 -13.20 0.94
N ARG A 32 -7.67 -14.31 0.83
CA ARG A 32 -7.38 -15.35 -0.14
C ARG A 32 -7.84 -14.86 -1.52
N LEU A 33 -6.88 -14.63 -2.42
CA LEU A 33 -7.19 -14.22 -3.79
C LEU A 33 -8.09 -15.26 -4.45
N ARG A 34 -9.17 -14.81 -5.10
CA ARG A 34 -10.01 -15.68 -5.93
C ARG A 34 -9.19 -16.18 -7.12
N PRO A 35 -9.49 -17.37 -7.68
CA PRO A 35 -8.76 -17.93 -8.82
C PRO A 35 -8.65 -16.96 -10.01
N TRP A 36 -9.71 -16.21 -10.28
CA TRP A 36 -9.73 -15.18 -11.33
C TRP A 36 -8.77 -14.01 -11.04
N GLN A 37 -8.72 -13.52 -9.79
CA GLN A 37 -7.75 -12.48 -9.40
C GLN A 37 -6.32 -12.98 -9.58
N ARG A 38 -6.04 -14.24 -9.23
CA ARG A 38 -4.72 -14.85 -9.43
C ARG A 38 -4.34 -14.89 -10.91
N ALA A 39 -5.29 -15.17 -11.81
CA ALA A 39 -5.06 -15.14 -13.25
C ALA A 39 -4.73 -13.73 -13.76
N VAL A 40 -5.45 -12.69 -13.28
CA VAL A 40 -5.18 -11.29 -13.64
C VAL A 40 -3.77 -10.87 -13.20
N PHE A 41 -3.37 -11.17 -11.97
CA PHE A 41 -2.01 -10.86 -11.50
C PHE A 41 -0.93 -11.62 -12.27
N TRP A 42 -1.24 -12.84 -12.73
CA TRP A 42 -0.31 -13.61 -13.55
C TRP A 42 -0.16 -13.01 -14.95
N ALA A 43 -1.26 -12.60 -15.58
CA ALA A 43 -1.25 -11.87 -16.85
C ALA A 43 -0.49 -10.54 -16.74
N LEU A 44 -0.68 -9.79 -15.65
CA LEU A 44 0.05 -8.55 -15.39
C LEU A 44 1.57 -8.77 -15.33
N ARG A 45 2.03 -9.84 -14.67
CA ARG A 45 3.46 -10.19 -14.61
C ARG A 45 4.02 -10.49 -16.00
N ILE A 46 3.27 -11.18 -16.84
CA ILE A 46 3.68 -11.48 -18.22
C ILE A 46 3.79 -10.19 -19.03
N TYR A 47 2.80 -9.31 -18.93
CA TYR A 47 2.83 -8.02 -19.61
C TYR A 47 4.09 -7.21 -19.25
N ILE A 48 4.41 -7.12 -17.95
CA ILE A 48 5.61 -6.43 -17.47
C ILE A 48 6.87 -7.09 -18.03
N ALA A 49 6.97 -8.42 -18.00
CA ALA A 49 8.13 -9.13 -18.55
C ALA A 49 8.31 -8.87 -20.05
N ILE A 50 7.23 -8.86 -20.83
CA ILE A 50 7.25 -8.53 -22.25
C ILE A 50 7.68 -7.08 -22.47
N MET A 51 7.13 -6.12 -21.72
CA MET A 51 7.53 -4.72 -21.84
C MET A 51 9.02 -4.52 -21.55
N VAL A 52 9.53 -5.10 -20.46
CA VAL A 52 10.95 -5.05 -20.13
C VAL A 52 11.80 -5.68 -21.23
N PHE A 53 11.36 -6.81 -21.78
CA PHE A 53 12.04 -7.47 -22.89
C PHE A 53 12.07 -6.60 -24.15
N VAL A 54 10.94 -6.03 -24.55
CA VAL A 54 10.84 -5.15 -25.73
C VAL A 54 11.72 -3.92 -25.56
N VAL A 55 11.69 -3.28 -24.40
CA VAL A 55 12.52 -2.11 -24.10
C VAL A 55 14.00 -2.50 -24.15
N GLY A 56 14.40 -3.57 -23.45
CA GLY A 56 15.78 -4.05 -23.46
C GLY A 56 16.26 -4.45 -24.85
N TRP A 57 15.40 -5.09 -25.63
CA TRP A 57 15.67 -5.43 -27.02
C TRP A 57 15.84 -4.18 -27.89
N ALA A 58 14.95 -3.19 -27.78
CA ALA A 58 15.04 -1.94 -28.52
C ALA A 58 16.36 -1.19 -28.22
N PHE A 59 16.78 -1.17 -26.95
CA PHE A 59 18.08 -0.63 -26.55
C PHE A 59 19.26 -1.39 -27.18
N VAL A 60 19.25 -2.73 -27.15
CA VAL A 60 20.33 -3.56 -27.72
C VAL A 60 20.37 -3.47 -29.25
N ALA A 61 19.21 -3.42 -29.91
CA ALA A 61 19.09 -3.33 -31.35
C ALA A 61 19.53 -1.96 -31.92
N GLY A 62 19.86 -0.99 -31.08
CA GLY A 62 20.32 0.33 -31.51
C GLY A 62 19.24 1.13 -32.24
N ILE A 63 17.97 0.87 -31.95
CA ILE A 63 16.85 1.71 -32.42
C ILE A 63 16.85 2.99 -31.56
N HIS A 64 17.74 3.92 -31.93
CA HIS A 64 17.74 5.31 -31.49
C HIS A 64 17.22 6.20 -32.60
#